data_AF-A0A6A4BMW0-F1
#
_entry.id   AF-A0A6A4BMW0-F1
#
_cell.length_a   1.000
_cell.length_b   1.000
_cell.length_c   1.000
_cell.angle_alpha   90.00
_cell.angle_beta   90.00
_cell.angle_gamma   90.00
#
_symmetry.space_group_name_H-M   'P 1'
#
loop_
_entity.id
_entity.type
_entity.pdbx_description
1 polymer ?
#
loop_
_entity_poly.entity_id
_entity_poly.type
_entity_poly.pdbx_seq_one_letter_code
_entity_poly.pdbx_strand_id
1 'polypeptide(L)'
;MRIRHALSRKFATPLEDLPPLKTVQNFVNHYGRTQMENHDRLQELTAWIRGHAYNGSETMTELFTFAWEMDNAGLPIVGNGSDQKPFLVGITTKALMLRLMVPPESFILHLDGTYKTNQLDYPVMVVGVSDRSRRFHLVAVFVMSQETQPMFQAALLALRRLYFWISKQHLTVHYAMADGDKAQRNALAVVFGDNPHFRFLMCFFHVMKHIQERVKLLSSGAQARVLSEVYDLHFARSQAHYLEMLRVIWRRWMTDPTVIPFAHYFYGQWITGHFNTWQVFPTPIGFASTNNPAETFNALLKRDYTLRRRLKMGTLLRELSACCQDQSSSTRAFEFAKAKTLIVCVLDRAASFV
;
A
#
# COMPACT_ATOMS: atom_id res chain seq x y z
N MET A 1 -23.49 22.71 -22.18
CA MET A 1 -23.84 23.99 -21.53
C MET A 1 -22.76 24.49 -20.56
N ARG A 2 -22.44 23.77 -19.47
CA ARG A 2 -21.47 24.23 -18.44
C ARG A 2 -20.09 24.67 -18.97
N ILE A 3 -19.50 23.93 -19.91
CA ILE A 3 -18.16 24.26 -20.44
C ILE A 3 -18.15 25.54 -21.29
N ARG A 4 -19.16 25.78 -22.14
CA ARG A 4 -19.27 27.02 -22.94
C ARG A 4 -19.45 28.25 -22.05
N HIS A 5 -20.26 28.14 -21.00
CA HIS A 5 -20.44 29.23 -20.03
C HIS A 5 -19.16 29.50 -19.23
N ALA A 6 -18.39 28.46 -18.90
CA ALA A 6 -17.10 28.62 -18.24
C ALA A 6 -16.06 29.29 -19.16
N LEU A 7 -16.01 28.90 -20.44
CA LEU A 7 -15.15 29.53 -21.45
C LEU A 7 -15.52 31.00 -21.66
N SER A 8 -16.81 31.30 -21.82
CA SER A 8 -17.32 32.67 -21.98
C SER A 8 -16.85 33.58 -20.84
N ARG A 9 -17.01 33.12 -19.59
CA ARG A 9 -16.52 33.87 -18.42
C ARG A 9 -15.01 33.97 -18.36
N LYS A 10 -14.28 32.88 -18.65
CA LYS A 10 -12.82 32.83 -18.50
C LYS A 10 -12.09 33.69 -19.54
N PHE A 11 -12.63 33.76 -20.76
CA PHE A 11 -12.03 34.46 -21.89
C PHE A 11 -12.78 35.74 -22.27
N ALA A 12 -13.75 36.18 -21.45
CA ALA A 12 -14.59 37.35 -21.71
C ALA A 12 -15.20 37.37 -23.12
N THR A 13 -15.63 36.20 -23.61
CA THR A 13 -16.17 36.02 -24.97
C THR A 13 -17.69 35.80 -24.89
N PRO A 14 -18.52 36.53 -25.66
CA PRO A 14 -19.97 36.30 -25.72
C PRO A 14 -20.32 34.84 -26.08
N LEU A 15 -21.48 34.36 -25.61
CA LEU A 15 -21.90 32.97 -25.83
C LEU A 15 -22.20 32.68 -27.30
N GLU A 16 -22.75 33.65 -28.05
CA GLU A 16 -22.96 33.55 -29.49
C GLU A 16 -21.66 33.37 -30.29
N ASP A 17 -20.57 34.00 -29.85
CA ASP A 17 -19.27 33.99 -30.55
C ASP A 17 -18.44 32.72 -30.25
N LEU A 18 -18.85 31.94 -29.24
CA LEU A 18 -18.16 30.69 -28.93
C LEU A 18 -18.53 29.57 -29.90
N PRO A 19 -17.58 28.70 -30.29
CA PRO A 19 -17.88 27.53 -31.12
C PRO A 19 -19.00 26.65 -30.54
N PRO A 20 -19.71 25.89 -31.39
CA PRO A 20 -20.74 24.95 -30.94
C PRO A 20 -20.21 23.98 -29.87
N LEU A 21 -21.08 23.56 -28.96
CA LEU A 21 -20.70 22.68 -27.84
C LEU A 21 -20.00 21.41 -28.32
N LYS A 22 -20.48 20.82 -29.42
CA LYS A 22 -19.91 19.62 -30.03
C LYS A 22 -18.46 19.85 -30.50
N THR A 23 -18.17 21.01 -31.10
CA THR A 23 -16.82 21.39 -31.54
C THR A 23 -15.88 21.54 -30.35
N VAL A 24 -16.31 22.25 -29.30
CA VAL A 24 -15.53 22.39 -28.06
C VAL A 24 -15.28 21.03 -27.40
N GLN A 25 -16.31 20.19 -27.29
CA GLN A 25 -16.17 18.85 -26.72
C GLN A 25 -15.23 17.97 -27.55
N ASN A 26 -15.33 18.01 -28.88
CA ASN A 26 -14.44 17.26 -29.77
C ASN A 26 -12.99 17.72 -29.62
N PHE A 27 -12.74 19.03 -29.58
CA PHE A 27 -11.41 19.58 -29.36
C PHE A 27 -10.85 19.16 -27.99
N VAL A 28 -11.61 19.33 -26.91
CA VAL A 28 -11.18 18.95 -25.55
C VAL A 28 -10.93 17.45 -25.45
N ASN A 29 -11.77 16.62 -26.05
CA ASN A 29 -11.59 15.16 -26.07
C ASN A 29 -10.37 14.76 -26.90
N HIS A 30 -10.16 15.40 -28.05
CA HIS A 30 -9.01 15.16 -28.90
C HIS A 30 -7.72 15.55 -28.18
N TYR A 31 -7.64 16.79 -27.69
CA TYR A 31 -6.50 17.31 -26.95
C TYR A 31 -6.22 16.50 -25.69
N GLY A 32 -7.25 16.20 -24.90
CA GLY A 32 -7.12 15.37 -23.70
C GLY A 32 -6.55 14.00 -24.02
N ARG A 33 -6.95 13.39 -25.15
CA ARG A 33 -6.41 12.10 -25.57
C ARG A 33 -4.95 12.21 -26.06
N THR A 34 -4.65 13.15 -26.95
CA THR A 34 -3.35 13.20 -27.65
C THR A 34 -2.25 13.91 -26.86
N GLN A 35 -2.60 14.81 -25.94
CA GLN A 35 -1.64 15.60 -25.16
C GLN A 35 -1.70 15.29 -23.67
N MET A 36 -2.83 14.75 -23.19
CA MET A 36 -3.04 14.45 -21.77
C MET A 36 -3.30 12.97 -21.48
N GLU A 37 -2.96 12.04 -22.39
CA GLU A 37 -3.09 10.57 -22.22
C GLU A 37 -4.43 10.14 -21.61
N ASN A 38 -5.50 10.91 -21.87
CA ASN A 38 -6.80 10.71 -21.24
C ASN A 38 -7.59 9.63 -21.99
N HIS A 39 -7.06 8.41 -21.97
CA HIS A 39 -7.62 7.22 -22.61
C HIS A 39 -7.33 5.92 -21.83
N ASP A 40 -8.07 4.88 -22.18
CA ASP A 40 -7.90 3.50 -21.67
C ASP A 40 -7.52 2.53 -22.82
N ARG A 41 -6.99 3.06 -23.93
CA ARG A 41 -6.63 2.29 -25.11
C ARG A 41 -5.41 1.42 -24.84
N LEU A 42 -5.62 0.12 -24.69
CA LEU A 42 -4.57 -0.84 -24.34
C LEU A 42 -3.32 -0.74 -25.23
N GLN A 43 -3.47 -0.57 -26.55
CA GLN A 43 -2.32 -0.46 -27.45
C GLN A 43 -1.46 0.77 -27.14
N GLU A 44 -2.08 1.93 -26.90
CA GLU A 44 -1.40 3.17 -26.53
C GLU A 44 -0.75 3.04 -25.15
N LEU A 45 -1.45 2.41 -24.19
CA LEU A 45 -0.91 2.13 -22.85
C LEU A 45 0.32 1.19 -22.91
N THR A 46 0.24 0.11 -23.68
CA THR A 46 1.34 -0.84 -23.85
C THR A 46 2.53 -0.18 -24.53
N ALA A 47 2.30 0.67 -25.54
CA ALA A 47 3.37 1.45 -26.17
C ALA A 47 4.03 2.42 -25.18
N TRP A 48 3.23 3.14 -24.38
CA TRP A 48 3.74 4.03 -23.34
C TRP A 48 4.57 3.26 -22.30
N ILE A 49 4.05 2.15 -21.78
CA ILE A 49 4.75 1.32 -20.78
C ILE A 49 6.08 0.82 -21.35
N ARG A 50 6.07 0.24 -22.56
CA ARG A 50 7.28 -0.31 -23.19
C ARG A 50 8.28 0.79 -23.57
N GLY A 51 7.81 1.98 -23.95
CA GLY A 51 8.65 3.14 -24.23
C GLY A 51 9.37 3.69 -22.99
N HIS A 52 8.84 3.43 -21.80
CA HIS A 52 9.46 3.79 -20.51
C HIS A 52 9.99 2.56 -19.77
N ALA A 53 10.20 1.42 -20.43
CA ALA A 53 10.69 0.22 -19.77
C ALA A 53 12.14 0.40 -19.29
N TYR A 54 12.42 -0.07 -18.07
CA TYR A 54 13.77 -0.04 -17.51
C TYR A 54 14.79 -0.67 -18.46
N ASN A 55 15.76 0.12 -18.90
CA ASN A 55 16.86 -0.32 -19.75
C ASN A 55 18.24 -0.13 -19.08
N GLY A 56 18.28 0.50 -17.91
CA GLY A 56 19.49 0.70 -17.11
C GLY A 56 20.22 2.01 -17.38
N SER A 57 19.87 2.75 -18.43
CA SER A 57 20.46 4.06 -18.74
C SER A 57 19.84 5.22 -17.95
N GLU A 58 18.70 4.98 -17.29
CA GLU A 58 17.93 6.02 -16.61
C GLU A 58 18.76 6.69 -15.50
N THR A 59 18.57 7.99 -15.31
CA THR A 59 19.21 8.71 -14.19
C THR A 59 18.59 8.31 -12.84
N MET A 60 19.14 8.84 -11.74
CA MET A 60 18.67 8.47 -10.38
C MET A 60 17.19 8.78 -10.13
N THR A 61 16.71 9.90 -10.65
CA THR A 61 15.34 10.39 -10.43
C THR A 61 14.43 10.19 -11.62
N GLU A 62 14.98 9.74 -12.76
CA GLU A 62 14.20 9.43 -13.96
C GLU A 62 13.30 8.22 -13.71
N LEU A 63 12.07 8.36 -14.17
CA LEU A 63 11.04 7.35 -14.02
C LEU A 63 11.20 6.26 -15.07
N PHE A 64 10.85 5.05 -14.69
CA PHE A 64 10.70 3.94 -15.62
C PHE A 64 9.66 2.95 -15.11
N THR A 65 9.21 2.11 -16.03
CA THR A 65 8.30 1.01 -15.77
C THR A 65 9.06 -0.31 -15.72
N PHE A 66 8.49 -1.27 -15.00
CA PHE A 66 8.99 -2.63 -14.94
C PHE A 66 7.82 -3.59 -14.71
N ALA A 67 7.95 -4.83 -15.17
CA ALA A 67 6.95 -5.87 -15.00
C ALA A 67 7.63 -7.18 -14.60
N TRP A 68 6.84 -8.22 -14.30
CA TRP A 68 7.37 -9.56 -14.06
C TRP A 68 7.62 -10.31 -15.38
N GLU A 69 6.59 -10.40 -16.21
CA GLU A 69 6.66 -11.03 -17.52
C GLU A 69 7.29 -10.08 -18.54
N MET A 70 8.29 -10.58 -19.25
CA MET A 70 9.04 -9.86 -20.29
C MET A 70 9.00 -10.70 -21.56
N ASP A 71 8.97 -10.05 -22.72
CA ASP A 71 9.08 -10.75 -24.00
C ASP A 71 10.53 -11.03 -24.39
N ASN A 72 10.72 -11.64 -25.56
CA ASN A 72 12.05 -12.00 -26.07
C ASN A 72 12.98 -10.79 -26.31
N ALA A 73 12.43 -9.58 -26.43
CA ALA A 73 13.19 -8.34 -26.54
C ALA A 73 13.51 -7.72 -25.18
N GLY A 74 13.13 -8.36 -24.08
CA GLY A 74 13.30 -7.83 -22.73
C GLY A 74 12.34 -6.68 -22.43
N LEU A 75 11.21 -6.56 -23.14
CA LEU A 75 10.21 -5.52 -22.90
C LEU A 75 9.02 -6.06 -22.09
N PRO A 76 8.38 -5.23 -21.24
CA PRO A 76 7.24 -5.64 -20.44
C PRO A 76 6.10 -6.24 -21.27
N ILE A 77 5.61 -7.41 -20.86
CA ILE A 77 4.35 -7.97 -21.35
C ILE A 77 3.23 -7.38 -20.49
N VAL A 78 2.41 -6.52 -21.11
CA VAL A 78 1.26 -5.90 -20.46
C VAL A 78 0.02 -6.71 -20.81
N GLY A 79 -0.65 -7.27 -19.80
CA GLY A 79 -1.92 -7.96 -19.99
C GLY A 79 -3.07 -7.01 -20.34
N ASN A 80 -4.16 -7.55 -20.87
CA ASN A 80 -5.35 -6.77 -21.20
C ASN A 80 -6.30 -6.58 -20.00
N GLY A 81 -5.95 -7.14 -18.84
CA GLY A 81 -6.73 -7.07 -17.62
C GLY A 81 -7.76 -8.18 -17.44
N SER A 82 -7.88 -9.12 -18.38
CA SER A 82 -8.71 -10.32 -18.21
C SER A 82 -8.04 -11.32 -17.27
N ASP A 83 -8.81 -12.30 -16.80
CA ASP A 83 -8.29 -13.38 -15.94
C ASP A 83 -7.14 -14.17 -16.59
N GLN A 84 -7.16 -14.32 -17.91
CA GLN A 84 -6.12 -15.03 -18.67
C GLN A 84 -4.89 -14.18 -18.95
N LYS A 85 -5.05 -12.84 -18.99
CA LYS A 85 -3.97 -11.89 -19.29
C LYS A 85 -4.06 -10.69 -18.34
N PRO A 86 -3.77 -10.89 -17.04
CA PRO A 86 -3.92 -9.85 -16.03
C PRO A 86 -2.99 -8.67 -16.33
N PHE A 87 -3.49 -7.45 -16.07
CA PHE A 87 -2.71 -6.24 -16.22
C PHE A 87 -1.80 -6.08 -14.98
N LEU A 88 -0.49 -5.94 -15.19
CA LEU A 88 0.48 -5.67 -14.14
C LEU A 88 1.58 -4.75 -14.67
N VAL A 89 1.80 -3.63 -14.01
CA VAL A 89 2.96 -2.77 -14.27
C VAL A 89 3.39 -2.08 -12.97
N GLY A 90 4.70 -2.07 -12.73
CA GLY A 90 5.34 -1.29 -11.68
C GLY A 90 5.94 0.00 -12.24
N ILE A 91 5.90 1.07 -11.45
CA ILE A 91 6.54 2.36 -11.75
C ILE A 91 7.44 2.72 -10.57
N THR A 92 8.66 3.15 -10.86
CA THR A 92 9.63 3.59 -9.86
C THR A 92 10.75 4.44 -10.50
N THR A 93 11.76 4.79 -9.71
CA THR A 93 13.03 5.39 -10.13
C THR A 93 14.17 4.63 -9.45
N LYS A 94 15.42 4.82 -9.88
CA LYS A 94 16.57 4.20 -9.20
C LYS A 94 16.67 4.69 -7.76
N ALA A 95 16.47 5.98 -7.50
CA ALA A 95 16.53 6.56 -6.15
C ALA A 95 15.48 5.97 -5.20
N LEU A 96 14.26 5.73 -5.67
CA LEU A 96 13.24 5.07 -4.85
C LEU A 96 13.60 3.61 -4.56
N MET A 97 14.07 2.87 -5.57
CA MET A 97 14.46 1.47 -5.40
C MET A 97 15.63 1.31 -4.41
N LEU A 98 16.62 2.21 -4.48
CA LEU A 98 17.79 2.17 -3.60
C LEU A 98 17.49 2.50 -2.14
N ARG A 99 16.27 2.95 -1.79
CA ARG A 99 15.83 3.06 -0.38
C ARG A 99 15.82 1.71 0.34
N LEU A 100 15.76 0.61 -0.41
CA LEU A 100 15.85 -0.75 0.13
C LEU A 100 17.29 -1.18 0.49
N MET A 101 18.33 -0.38 0.19
CA MET A 101 19.72 -0.71 0.53
C MET A 101 20.06 -0.54 2.02
N VAL A 102 19.12 -0.03 2.82
CA VAL A 102 19.29 0.04 4.27
C VAL A 102 19.28 -1.38 4.87
N PRO A 103 19.92 -1.62 6.03
CA PRO A 103 19.94 -2.94 6.65
C PRO A 103 18.53 -3.53 6.86
N PRO A 104 18.30 -4.83 6.59
CA PRO A 104 16.97 -5.43 6.60
C PRO A 104 16.27 -5.40 7.97
N GLU A 105 17.02 -5.33 9.07
CA GLU A 105 16.52 -5.15 10.44
C GLU A 105 16.14 -3.70 10.78
N SER A 106 16.34 -2.75 9.86
CA SER A 106 16.11 -1.32 10.08
C SER A 106 14.79 -0.79 9.52
N PHE A 107 14.03 -1.61 8.78
CA PHE A 107 12.77 -1.19 8.16
C PHE A 107 11.66 -2.25 8.22
N ILE A 108 10.41 -1.80 8.07
CA ILE A 108 9.27 -2.65 7.68
C ILE A 108 8.94 -2.38 6.23
N LEU A 109 8.83 -3.42 5.41
CA LEU A 109 8.26 -3.34 4.07
C LEU A 109 6.73 -3.28 4.18
N HIS A 110 6.14 -2.25 3.61
CA HIS A 110 4.69 -2.04 3.60
C HIS A 110 4.12 -2.30 2.22
N LEU A 111 3.03 -3.06 2.17
CA LEU A 111 2.16 -3.20 1.01
C LEU A 111 0.78 -2.66 1.40
N ASP A 112 0.26 -1.73 0.59
CA ASP A 112 -1.09 -1.20 0.82
C ASP A 112 -1.81 -0.95 -0.51
N GLY A 113 -3.05 -1.44 -0.61
CA GLY A 113 -3.87 -1.34 -1.80
C GLY A 113 -4.69 -0.06 -1.79
N THR A 114 -4.67 0.71 -2.89
CA THR A 114 -5.46 1.93 -3.00
C THR A 114 -6.44 1.90 -4.17
N TYR A 115 -7.72 2.07 -3.82
CA TYR A 115 -8.84 1.95 -4.73
C TYR A 115 -9.38 3.32 -5.17
N LYS A 116 -10.28 3.32 -6.17
CA LYS A 116 -10.93 4.54 -6.70
C LYS A 116 -9.96 5.55 -7.32
N THR A 117 -8.85 5.08 -7.87
CA THR A 117 -7.83 5.89 -8.57
C THR A 117 -8.05 5.92 -10.08
N ASN A 118 -8.61 4.85 -10.65
CA ASN A 118 -8.94 4.76 -12.07
C ASN A 118 -10.38 4.32 -12.35
N GLN A 119 -10.79 4.44 -13.60
CA GLN A 119 -12.14 4.09 -14.10
C GLN A 119 -12.35 2.58 -14.30
N LEU A 120 -11.27 1.80 -14.39
CA LEU A 120 -11.32 0.34 -14.51
C LEU A 120 -11.39 -0.38 -13.16
N ASP A 121 -11.40 0.39 -12.06
CA ASP A 121 -11.36 -0.10 -10.68
C ASP A 121 -10.15 -1.01 -10.37
N TYR A 122 -9.06 -0.88 -11.14
CA TYR A 122 -7.81 -1.58 -10.84
C TYR A 122 -7.20 -1.01 -9.55
N PRO A 123 -6.85 -1.83 -8.56
CA PRO A 123 -6.10 -1.37 -7.41
C PRO A 123 -4.73 -0.83 -7.85
N VAL A 124 -4.32 0.25 -7.17
CA VAL A 124 -2.93 0.71 -7.18
C VAL A 124 -2.31 0.23 -5.87
N MET A 125 -1.38 -0.73 -5.94
CA MET A 125 -0.64 -1.19 -4.79
C MET A 125 0.58 -0.30 -4.58
N VAL A 126 0.66 0.33 -3.42
CA VAL A 126 1.82 1.09 -2.98
C VAL A 126 2.77 0.17 -2.21
N VAL A 127 4.05 0.21 -2.58
CA VAL A 127 5.13 -0.47 -1.88
C VAL A 127 6.11 0.56 -1.36
N GLY A 128 6.40 0.49 -0.07
CA GLY A 128 7.40 1.36 0.54
C GLY A 128 7.94 0.78 1.82
N VAL A 129 8.89 1.49 2.43
CA VAL A 129 9.48 1.11 3.71
C VAL A 129 9.18 2.14 4.77
N SER A 130 8.96 1.71 6.01
CA SER A 130 8.95 2.62 7.16
C SER A 130 10.21 2.51 7.98
N ASP A 131 10.70 3.65 8.45
CA ASP A 131 11.87 3.75 9.33
C ASP A 131 11.50 3.68 10.81
N ARG A 132 12.49 3.79 11.71
CA ARG A 132 12.26 3.73 13.17
C ARG A 132 11.54 4.95 13.74
N SER A 133 11.33 5.99 12.94
CA SER A 133 10.49 7.13 13.26
C SER A 133 9.07 6.99 12.69
N ARG A 134 8.73 5.81 12.13
CA ARG A 134 7.44 5.48 11.49
C ARG A 134 7.17 6.34 10.25
N ARG A 135 8.22 6.92 9.66
CA ARG A 135 8.11 7.70 8.43
C ARG A 135 8.08 6.75 7.25
N PHE A 136 7.13 6.96 6.33
CA PHE A 136 7.00 6.19 5.11
C PHE A 136 7.94 6.72 4.01
N HIS A 137 8.60 5.81 3.32
CA HIS A 137 9.46 6.07 2.18
C HIS A 137 8.99 5.21 1.00
N LEU A 138 8.43 5.85 -0.02
CA LEU A 138 7.96 5.15 -1.24
C LEU A 138 9.12 4.38 -1.89
N VAL A 139 8.86 3.18 -2.39
CA VAL A 139 9.81 2.37 -3.18
C VAL A 139 9.27 2.15 -4.58
N ALA A 140 8.00 1.77 -4.73
CA ALA A 140 7.37 1.56 -6.03
C ALA A 140 5.85 1.66 -5.92
N VAL A 141 5.20 1.90 -7.04
CA VAL A 141 3.74 1.75 -7.18
C VAL A 141 3.45 0.73 -8.26
N PHE A 142 2.42 -0.08 -8.08
CA PHE A 142 1.96 -1.07 -9.06
C PHE A 142 0.51 -0.81 -9.42
N VAL A 143 0.19 -0.90 -10.70
CA VAL A 143 -1.20 -1.00 -11.16
C VAL A 143 -1.46 -2.47 -11.50
N MET A 144 -2.48 -3.05 -10.89
CA MET A 144 -2.81 -4.46 -11.08
C MET A 144 -4.31 -4.66 -11.29
N SER A 145 -4.71 -5.53 -12.21
CA SER A 145 -6.14 -5.76 -12.50
C SER A 145 -6.85 -6.63 -11.46
N GLN A 146 -6.10 -7.38 -10.65
CA GLN A 146 -6.65 -8.36 -9.70
C GLN A 146 -5.78 -8.44 -8.44
N GLU A 147 -6.39 -8.79 -7.30
CA GLU A 147 -5.74 -8.93 -5.99
C GLU A 147 -5.55 -10.40 -5.60
N THR A 148 -5.05 -11.21 -6.54
CA THR A 148 -4.79 -12.64 -6.30
C THR A 148 -3.35 -12.87 -5.81
N GLN A 149 -3.11 -14.04 -5.21
CA GLN A 149 -1.75 -14.38 -4.73
C GLN A 149 -0.72 -14.37 -5.87
N PRO A 150 -0.98 -14.97 -7.06
CA PRO A 150 -0.03 -14.90 -8.19
C PRO A 150 0.27 -13.47 -8.62
N MET A 151 -0.71 -12.57 -8.56
CA MET A 151 -0.57 -11.16 -8.91
C MET A 151 0.37 -10.42 -7.94
N PHE A 152 0.16 -10.56 -6.63
CA PHE A 152 1.07 -10.00 -5.63
C PHE A 152 2.47 -10.61 -5.71
N GLN A 153 2.56 -11.92 -5.94
CA GLN A 153 3.84 -12.62 -6.08
C GLN A 153 4.61 -12.11 -7.30
N ALA A 154 3.96 -11.95 -8.46
CA ALA A 154 4.57 -11.40 -9.66
C ALA A 154 5.10 -9.97 -9.42
N ALA A 155 4.30 -9.10 -8.78
CA ALA A 155 4.72 -7.74 -8.45
C ALA A 155 5.97 -7.72 -7.55
N LEU A 156 5.99 -8.56 -6.51
CA LEU A 156 7.10 -8.67 -5.56
C LEU A 156 8.36 -9.31 -6.18
N LEU A 157 8.20 -10.31 -7.06
CA LEU A 157 9.32 -10.89 -7.81
C LEU A 157 9.91 -9.89 -8.81
N ALA A 158 9.06 -9.09 -9.47
CA ALA A 158 9.50 -7.99 -10.33
C ALA A 158 10.29 -6.94 -9.53
N LEU A 159 9.82 -6.58 -8.33
CA LEU A 159 10.52 -5.70 -7.40
C LEU A 159 11.90 -6.26 -7.03
N ARG A 160 11.98 -7.54 -6.63
CA ARG A 160 13.22 -8.21 -6.24
C ARG A 160 14.23 -8.26 -7.40
N ARG A 161 13.76 -8.57 -8.61
CA ARG A 161 14.58 -8.62 -9.81
C ARG A 161 15.13 -7.24 -10.16
N LEU A 162 14.29 -6.22 -10.14
CA LEU A 162 14.69 -4.84 -10.42
C LEU A 162 15.69 -4.33 -9.38
N TYR A 163 15.45 -4.59 -8.09
CA TYR A 163 16.39 -4.26 -7.03
C TYR A 163 17.77 -4.87 -7.31
N PHE A 164 17.84 -6.14 -7.70
CA PHE A 164 19.10 -6.80 -8.06
C PHE A 164 19.76 -6.15 -9.29
N TRP A 165 18.99 -5.82 -10.32
CA TRP A 165 19.53 -5.16 -11.52
C TRP A 165 20.20 -3.82 -11.21
N ILE A 166 19.63 -3.04 -10.29
CA ILE A 166 20.11 -1.70 -9.92
C ILE A 166 21.24 -1.78 -8.88
N SER A 167 21.02 -2.49 -7.77
CA SER A 167 21.95 -2.51 -6.61
C SER A 167 23.06 -3.56 -6.72
N LYS A 168 22.89 -4.57 -7.59
CA LYS A 168 23.72 -5.79 -7.64
C LYS A 168 23.70 -6.60 -6.34
N GLN A 169 22.68 -6.42 -5.51
CA GLN A 169 22.47 -7.15 -4.27
C GLN A 169 21.14 -7.90 -4.28
N HIS A 170 21.04 -9.00 -3.52
CA HIS A 170 19.76 -9.66 -3.29
C HIS A 170 18.97 -8.91 -2.22
N LEU A 171 17.69 -8.65 -2.49
CA LEU A 171 16.81 -7.99 -1.53
C LEU A 171 16.50 -8.94 -0.36
N THR A 172 16.90 -8.55 0.84
CA THR A 172 16.54 -9.23 2.10
C THR A 172 15.49 -8.39 2.83
N VAL A 173 14.43 -9.04 3.32
CA VAL A 173 13.37 -8.40 4.12
C VAL A 173 13.20 -9.18 5.42
N HIS A 174 13.32 -8.51 6.57
CA HIS A 174 13.03 -9.14 7.87
C HIS A 174 11.57 -8.97 8.25
N TYR A 175 10.99 -7.82 7.94
CA TYR A 175 9.64 -7.47 8.39
C TYR A 175 8.81 -6.96 7.23
N ALA A 176 7.63 -7.54 7.02
CA ALA A 176 6.66 -7.03 6.06
C ALA A 176 5.27 -6.90 6.69
N MET A 177 4.58 -5.81 6.42
CA MET A 177 3.23 -5.54 6.91
C MET A 177 2.30 -5.22 5.75
N ALA A 178 1.09 -5.76 5.81
CA ALA A 178 0.03 -5.51 4.85
C ALA A 178 -1.35 -5.57 5.54
N ASP A 179 -2.44 -5.41 4.79
CA ASP A 179 -3.80 -5.25 5.34
C ASP A 179 -4.40 -6.52 5.96
N GLY A 180 -3.66 -7.63 5.93
CA GLY A 180 -4.10 -8.91 6.49
C GLY A 180 -4.94 -9.75 5.54
N ASP A 181 -4.87 -9.48 4.24
CA ASP A 181 -5.42 -10.39 3.24
C ASP A 181 -4.50 -11.62 3.03
N LYS A 182 -5.13 -12.78 2.77
CA LYS A 182 -4.44 -14.07 2.63
C LYS A 182 -3.54 -14.11 1.41
N ALA A 183 -3.94 -13.47 0.30
CA ALA A 183 -3.16 -13.44 -0.93
C ALA A 183 -1.86 -12.66 -0.75
N GLN A 184 -1.92 -11.48 -0.13
CA GLN A 184 -0.73 -10.68 0.19
C GLN A 184 0.24 -11.42 1.11
N ARG A 185 -0.27 -11.98 2.21
CA ARG A 185 0.53 -12.76 3.17
C ARG A 185 1.23 -13.93 2.49
N ASN A 186 0.50 -14.71 1.72
CA ASN A 186 1.05 -15.87 1.04
C ASN A 186 2.10 -15.47 -0.01
N ALA A 187 1.84 -14.41 -0.79
CA ALA A 187 2.80 -13.90 -1.76
C ALA A 187 4.11 -13.44 -1.09
N LEU A 188 4.01 -12.70 0.02
CA LEU A 188 5.18 -12.29 0.81
C LEU A 188 5.95 -13.49 1.35
N ALA A 189 5.24 -14.51 1.87
CA ALA A 189 5.86 -15.73 2.36
C ALA A 189 6.57 -16.53 1.24
N VAL A 190 6.01 -16.57 0.04
CA VAL A 190 6.66 -17.23 -1.12
C VAL A 190 7.91 -16.47 -1.56
N VAL A 191 7.88 -15.13 -1.57
CA VAL A 191 8.98 -14.32 -2.12
C VAL A 191 10.14 -14.09 -1.15
N PHE A 192 9.85 -14.02 0.16
CA PHE A 192 10.83 -13.69 1.20
C PHE A 192 10.94 -14.72 2.33
N GLY A 193 10.13 -15.79 2.32
CA GLY A 193 10.11 -16.79 3.39
C GLY A 193 11.29 -17.75 3.41
N ASP A 194 12.15 -17.72 2.39
CA ASP A 194 13.46 -18.39 2.39
C ASP A 194 14.44 -17.75 3.39
N ASN A 195 14.20 -16.51 3.79
CA ASN A 195 14.92 -15.85 4.86
C ASN A 195 14.41 -16.31 6.24
N PRO A 196 15.24 -16.95 7.10
CA PRO A 196 14.82 -17.40 8.43
C PRO A 196 14.41 -16.26 9.37
N HIS A 197 14.86 -15.03 9.10
CA HIS A 197 14.50 -13.83 9.84
C HIS A 197 13.20 -13.18 9.36
N PHE A 198 12.64 -13.61 8.23
CA PHE A 198 11.42 -13.03 7.68
C PHE A 198 10.22 -13.26 8.60
N ARG A 199 9.46 -12.20 8.87
CA ARG A 199 8.22 -12.19 9.63
C ARG A 199 7.19 -11.33 8.90
N PHE A 200 6.07 -11.95 8.57
CA PHE A 200 4.86 -11.21 8.24
C PHE A 200 4.27 -10.64 9.53
N LEU A 201 3.99 -9.34 9.53
CA LEU A 201 3.38 -8.59 10.62
C LEU A 201 1.92 -8.27 10.26
N MET A 202 1.02 -8.60 11.17
CA MET A 202 -0.39 -8.27 11.05
C MET A 202 -0.63 -6.87 11.61
N CYS A 203 -1.19 -5.98 10.79
CA CYS A 203 -1.55 -4.61 11.18
C CYS A 203 -2.52 -4.61 12.38
N PHE A 204 -2.13 -3.98 13.49
CA PHE A 204 -2.94 -3.99 14.71
C PHE A 204 -4.28 -3.24 14.57
N PHE A 205 -4.34 -2.22 13.71
CA PHE A 205 -5.62 -1.56 13.39
C PHE A 205 -6.64 -2.55 12.81
N HIS A 206 -6.22 -3.41 11.89
CA HIS A 206 -7.08 -4.43 11.29
C HIS A 206 -7.48 -5.52 12.29
N VAL A 207 -6.57 -5.90 13.21
CA VAL A 207 -6.90 -6.79 14.33
C VAL A 207 -8.01 -6.18 15.18
N MET A 208 -7.87 -4.92 15.59
CA MET A 208 -8.86 -4.23 16.40
C MET A 208 -10.19 -4.04 15.68
N LYS A 209 -10.18 -3.73 14.38
CA LYS A 209 -11.39 -3.64 13.55
C LYS A 209 -12.19 -4.95 13.58
N HIS A 210 -11.53 -6.09 13.39
CA HIS A 210 -12.18 -7.40 13.44
C HIS A 210 -12.64 -7.79 14.84
N ILE A 211 -11.87 -7.45 15.88
CA ILE A 211 -12.27 -7.71 17.27
C ILE A 211 -13.49 -6.88 17.64
N GLN A 212 -13.53 -5.59 17.27
CA GLN A 212 -14.66 -4.70 17.49
C GLN A 212 -15.94 -5.26 16.87
N GLU A 213 -15.88 -5.81 15.65
CA GLU A 213 -17.04 -6.47 15.02
C GLU A 213 -17.54 -7.67 15.81
N ARG A 214 -16.63 -8.45 16.41
CA ARG A 214 -16.95 -9.69 17.12
C ARG A 214 -17.49 -9.46 18.53
N VAL A 215 -17.08 -8.38 19.18
CA VAL A 215 -17.52 -8.07 20.56
C VAL A 215 -18.86 -7.32 20.63
N LYS A 216 -19.44 -6.88 19.50
CA LYS A 216 -20.71 -6.12 19.45
C LYS A 216 -21.87 -6.76 20.22
N LEU A 217 -21.88 -8.09 20.31
CA LEU A 217 -22.94 -8.86 20.97
C LEU A 217 -22.71 -9.03 22.48
N LEU A 218 -21.55 -8.63 23.00
CA LEU A 218 -21.23 -8.68 24.42
C LEU A 218 -21.82 -7.48 25.16
N SER A 219 -21.96 -7.58 26.48
CA SER A 219 -22.29 -6.43 27.33
C SER A 219 -21.20 -5.35 27.25
N SER A 220 -21.55 -4.09 27.49
CA SER A 220 -20.59 -2.97 27.45
C SER A 220 -19.38 -3.20 28.37
N GLY A 221 -19.61 -3.74 29.57
CA GLY A 221 -18.54 -4.10 30.51
C GLY A 221 -17.62 -5.22 29.99
N ALA A 222 -18.18 -6.24 29.34
CA ALA A 222 -17.40 -7.31 28.72
C ALA A 222 -16.62 -6.82 27.49
N GLN A 223 -17.23 -5.96 26.66
CA GLN A 223 -16.55 -5.31 25.52
C GLN A 223 -15.33 -4.51 25.98
N ALA A 224 -15.51 -3.61 26.95
CA ALA A 224 -14.42 -2.78 27.47
C ALA A 224 -13.27 -3.61 28.03
N ARG A 225 -13.59 -4.69 28.76
CA ARG A 225 -12.61 -5.62 29.31
C ARG A 225 -11.82 -6.32 28.22
N VAL A 226 -12.51 -6.97 27.27
CA VAL A 226 -11.86 -7.71 26.17
C VAL A 226 -10.97 -6.79 25.36
N LEU A 227 -11.45 -5.58 25.01
CA LEU A 227 -10.67 -4.61 24.25
C LEU A 227 -9.41 -4.20 25.01
N SER A 228 -9.53 -3.87 26.31
CA SER A 228 -8.38 -3.54 27.15
C SER A 228 -7.35 -4.67 27.20
N GLU A 229 -7.80 -5.90 27.43
CA GLU A 229 -6.93 -7.07 27.53
C GLU A 229 -6.21 -7.39 26.21
N VAL A 230 -6.86 -7.14 25.06
CA VAL A 230 -6.22 -7.25 23.74
C VAL A 230 -5.15 -6.17 23.54
N TYR A 231 -5.40 -4.93 23.97
CA TYR A 231 -4.39 -3.87 23.96
C TYR A 231 -3.18 -4.22 24.85
N ASP A 232 -3.44 -4.75 26.04
CA ASP A 232 -2.39 -5.19 26.96
C ASP A 232 -1.51 -6.27 26.29
N LEU A 233 -2.14 -7.27 25.65
CA LEU A 233 -1.44 -8.29 24.87
C LEU A 233 -0.62 -7.72 23.70
N HIS A 234 -1.16 -6.72 22.98
CA HIS A 234 -0.46 -6.08 21.86
C HIS A 234 0.85 -5.43 22.33
N PHE A 235 0.80 -4.72 23.45
CA PHE A 235 1.91 -3.95 24.02
C PHE A 235 2.80 -4.74 24.99
N ALA A 236 2.66 -6.07 25.04
CA ALA A 236 3.55 -6.92 25.81
C ALA A 236 5.02 -6.66 25.43
N ARG A 237 5.89 -6.54 26.44
CA ARG A 237 7.30 -6.14 26.25
C ARG A 237 8.19 -7.25 25.70
N SER A 238 7.74 -8.50 25.80
CA SER A 238 8.47 -9.69 25.36
C SER A 238 7.51 -10.84 25.14
N GLN A 239 7.97 -11.87 24.42
CA GLN A 239 7.22 -13.10 24.22
C GLN A 239 6.89 -13.80 25.55
N ALA A 240 7.81 -13.81 26.51
CA ALA A 240 7.59 -14.42 27.82
C ALA A 240 6.45 -13.72 28.58
N HIS A 241 6.49 -12.38 28.62
CA HIS A 241 5.44 -11.57 29.27
C HIS A 241 4.09 -11.73 28.57
N TYR A 242 4.10 -11.74 27.23
CA TYR A 242 2.91 -12.01 26.42
C TYR A 242 2.25 -13.35 26.78
N LEU A 243 3.03 -14.43 26.85
CA LEU A 243 2.51 -15.75 27.18
C LEU A 243 1.97 -15.83 28.61
N GLU A 244 2.58 -15.13 29.56
CA GLU A 244 2.08 -15.02 30.93
C GLU A 244 0.72 -14.32 30.98
N MET A 245 0.61 -13.15 30.36
CA MET A 245 -0.64 -12.39 30.27
C MET A 245 -1.73 -13.20 29.55
N LEU A 246 -1.39 -13.82 28.41
CA LEU A 246 -2.32 -14.61 27.63
C LEU A 246 -2.91 -15.76 28.44
N ARG A 247 -2.10 -16.46 29.25
CA ARG A 247 -2.59 -17.54 30.12
C ARG A 247 -3.63 -17.05 31.13
N VAL A 248 -3.38 -15.90 31.76
CA VAL A 248 -4.28 -15.32 32.77
C VAL A 248 -5.58 -14.81 32.12
N ILE A 249 -5.47 -14.07 31.02
CA ILE A 249 -6.60 -13.54 30.25
C ILE A 249 -7.46 -14.69 29.71
N TRP A 250 -6.82 -15.70 29.10
CA TRP A 250 -7.50 -16.87 28.57
C TRP A 250 -8.32 -17.60 29.63
N ARG A 251 -7.72 -17.86 30.80
CA ARG A 251 -8.43 -18.53 31.91
C ARG A 251 -9.67 -17.74 32.32
N ARG A 252 -9.57 -16.41 32.39
CA ARG A 252 -10.69 -15.53 32.73
C ARG A 252 -11.80 -15.58 31.68
N TRP A 253 -11.44 -15.48 30.40
CA TRP A 253 -12.43 -15.58 29.31
C TRP A 253 -13.15 -16.92 29.30
N MET A 254 -12.46 -18.01 29.64
CA MET A 254 -13.05 -19.35 29.72
C MET A 254 -13.95 -19.57 30.93
N THR A 255 -13.95 -18.67 31.92
CA THR A 255 -14.86 -18.74 33.09
C THR A 255 -16.16 -17.96 32.89
N ASP A 256 -16.23 -17.09 31.87
CA ASP A 256 -17.43 -16.31 31.55
C ASP A 256 -18.14 -16.92 30.33
N PRO A 257 -19.30 -17.58 30.51
CA PRO A 257 -20.03 -18.22 29.41
C PRO A 257 -20.36 -17.28 28.25
N THR A 258 -20.49 -15.98 28.52
CA THR A 258 -20.80 -14.97 27.48
C THR A 258 -19.60 -14.65 26.61
N VAL A 259 -18.37 -14.82 27.12
CA VAL A 259 -17.12 -14.50 26.42
C VAL A 259 -16.48 -15.74 25.78
N ILE A 260 -16.80 -16.96 26.23
CA ILE A 260 -16.27 -18.21 25.67
C ILE A 260 -16.31 -18.27 24.13
N PRO A 261 -17.41 -17.91 23.43
CA PRO A 261 -17.43 -17.93 21.96
C PRO A 261 -16.39 -16.99 21.34
N PHE A 262 -16.21 -15.81 21.94
CA PHE A 262 -15.17 -14.87 21.53
C PHE A 262 -13.78 -15.44 21.81
N ALA A 263 -13.55 -16.08 22.96
CA ALA A 263 -12.27 -16.69 23.31
C ALA A 263 -11.84 -17.72 22.27
N HIS A 264 -12.73 -18.66 21.92
CA HIS A 264 -12.44 -19.66 20.88
C HIS A 264 -12.11 -19.01 19.53
N TYR A 265 -12.88 -18.00 19.11
CA TYR A 265 -12.57 -17.22 17.92
C TYR A 265 -11.18 -16.57 18.01
N PHE A 266 -10.87 -15.91 19.12
CA PHE A 266 -9.63 -15.16 19.29
C PHE A 266 -8.42 -16.09 19.25
N TYR A 267 -8.50 -17.25 19.90
CA TYR A 267 -7.45 -18.25 19.87
C TYR A 267 -7.21 -18.78 18.45
N GLY A 268 -8.28 -19.22 17.78
CA GLY A 268 -8.19 -19.79 16.45
C GLY A 268 -7.63 -18.81 15.42
N GLN A 269 -8.04 -17.53 15.50
CA GLN A 269 -7.67 -16.52 14.51
C GLN A 269 -6.34 -15.81 14.82
N TRP A 270 -6.16 -15.35 16.07
CA TRP A 270 -5.11 -14.39 16.43
C TRP A 270 -3.96 -15.03 17.23
N ILE A 271 -4.12 -16.25 17.73
CA ILE A 271 -3.06 -16.96 18.47
C ILE A 271 -2.47 -18.08 17.61
N THR A 272 -3.28 -19.04 17.18
CA THR A 272 -2.85 -20.20 16.39
C THR A 272 -3.03 -20.00 14.89
N GLY A 273 -3.78 -18.96 14.51
CA GLY A 273 -4.08 -18.67 13.12
C GLY A 273 -2.89 -18.11 12.34
N HIS A 274 -3.15 -17.89 11.06
CA HIS A 274 -2.16 -17.40 10.11
C HIS A 274 -1.69 -15.95 10.41
N PHE A 275 -2.52 -15.15 11.07
CA PHE A 275 -2.28 -13.72 11.33
C PHE A 275 -1.93 -13.45 12.81
N ASN A 276 -1.04 -14.26 13.37
CA ASN A 276 -0.72 -14.26 14.80
C ASN A 276 0.38 -13.27 15.22
N THR A 277 1.13 -12.69 14.27
CA THR A 277 2.18 -11.70 14.55
C THR A 277 1.63 -10.27 14.57
N TRP A 278 0.80 -9.93 15.56
CA TRP A 278 0.21 -8.60 15.71
C TRP A 278 0.73 -7.85 16.95
N GLN A 279 1.63 -8.44 17.73
CA GLN A 279 2.23 -7.82 18.91
C GLN A 279 3.38 -6.88 18.49
N VAL A 280 3.83 -6.02 19.40
CA VAL A 280 4.92 -5.06 19.12
C VAL A 280 6.33 -5.64 19.32
N PHE A 281 6.49 -6.68 20.14
CA PHE A 281 7.80 -7.28 20.43
C PHE A 281 8.49 -8.08 19.30
N PRO A 282 7.82 -8.51 18.21
CA PRO A 282 8.49 -9.14 17.06
C PRO A 282 9.42 -8.20 16.28
N THR A 283 9.26 -6.89 16.42
CA THR A 283 10.12 -5.87 15.81
C THR A 283 10.91 -5.11 16.86
N PRO A 284 12.04 -4.47 16.49
CA PRO A 284 12.73 -3.56 17.40
C PRO A 284 11.84 -2.38 17.80
N ILE A 285 12.17 -1.76 18.93
CA ILE A 285 11.40 -0.62 19.47
C ILE A 285 11.40 0.56 18.49
N GLY A 286 10.23 1.19 18.31
CA GLY A 286 10.06 2.43 17.54
C GLY A 286 9.36 2.24 16.19
N PHE A 287 9.29 1.01 15.70
CA PHE A 287 8.65 0.67 14.44
C PHE A 287 7.13 0.86 14.46
N ALA A 288 6.53 0.96 13.28
CA ALA A 288 5.09 1.06 13.13
C ALA A 288 4.41 -0.26 13.54
N SER A 289 3.37 -0.17 14.36
CA SER A 289 2.49 -1.31 14.71
C SER A 289 1.25 -1.42 13.82
N THR A 290 1.06 -0.46 12.92
CA THR A 290 -0.04 -0.39 11.96
C THR A 290 0.47 -0.04 10.57
N ASN A 291 -0.35 -0.30 9.54
CA ASN A 291 -0.06 0.06 8.15
C ASN A 291 -0.30 1.56 7.86
N ASN A 292 -0.54 2.36 8.91
CA ASN A 292 -0.82 3.79 8.82
C ASN A 292 0.21 4.60 8.00
N PRO A 293 1.53 4.29 8.00
CA PRO A 293 2.48 4.97 7.12
C PRO A 293 2.09 4.86 5.63
N ALA A 294 1.70 3.67 5.18
CA ALA A 294 1.27 3.44 3.80
C ALA A 294 -0.12 4.02 3.52
N GLU A 295 -1.06 3.89 4.46
CA GLU A 295 -2.41 4.47 4.33
C GLU A 295 -2.35 6.01 4.24
N THR A 296 -1.47 6.64 5.02
CA THR A 296 -1.22 8.09 4.96
C THR A 296 -0.66 8.49 3.61
N PHE A 297 0.26 7.70 3.05
CA PHE A 297 0.76 7.93 1.69
C PHE A 297 -0.34 7.75 0.65
N ASN A 298 -1.20 6.75 0.77
CA ASN A 298 -2.35 6.55 -0.10
C ASN A 298 -3.32 7.74 -0.08
N ALA A 299 -3.54 8.34 1.10
CA ALA A 299 -4.31 9.58 1.22
C ALA A 299 -3.63 10.77 0.51
N LEU A 300 -2.31 10.89 0.61
CA LEU A 300 -1.50 11.88 -0.12
C LEU A 300 -1.63 11.68 -1.63
N LEU A 301 -1.40 10.45 -2.12
CA LEU A 301 -1.51 10.10 -3.53
C LEU A 301 -2.86 10.51 -4.12
N LYS A 302 -3.94 10.20 -3.38
CA LYS A 302 -5.30 10.57 -3.78
C LYS A 302 -5.54 12.07 -3.71
N ARG A 303 -4.97 12.77 -2.74
CA ARG A 303 -5.17 14.22 -2.58
C ARG A 303 -4.43 15.00 -3.67
N ASP A 304 -3.18 14.67 -3.92
CA ASP A 304 -2.26 15.53 -4.67
C ASP A 304 -2.17 15.14 -6.15
N TYR A 305 -2.29 13.86 -6.48
CA TYR A 305 -2.08 13.37 -7.85
C TYR A 305 -3.39 12.99 -8.54
N THR A 306 -4.26 12.23 -7.87
CA THR A 306 -5.56 11.89 -8.48
C THR A 306 -6.64 12.93 -8.22
N LEU A 307 -6.40 13.88 -7.31
CA LEU A 307 -7.39 14.87 -6.84
C LEU A 307 -8.71 14.23 -6.41
N ARG A 308 -8.63 13.01 -5.85
CA ARG A 308 -9.76 12.14 -5.46
C ARG A 308 -10.71 11.80 -6.61
N ARG A 309 -10.21 11.83 -7.85
CA ARG A 309 -10.96 11.46 -9.05
C ARG A 309 -10.52 10.08 -9.56
N ARG A 310 -11.44 9.41 -10.23
CA ARG A 310 -11.16 8.21 -11.02
C ARG A 310 -10.65 8.63 -12.40
N LEU A 311 -9.35 8.45 -12.62
CA LEU A 311 -8.67 8.81 -13.86
C LEU A 311 -8.78 7.69 -14.91
N LYS A 312 -8.61 8.04 -16.17
CA LYS A 312 -8.32 7.02 -17.19
C LYS A 312 -6.90 6.51 -17.02
N MET A 313 -6.62 5.31 -17.50
CA MET A 313 -5.36 4.62 -17.23
C MET A 313 -4.14 5.39 -17.70
N GLY A 314 -4.17 6.00 -18.90
CA GLY A 314 -3.03 6.78 -19.40
C GLY A 314 -2.72 7.98 -18.51
N THR A 315 -3.76 8.72 -18.09
CA THR A 315 -3.61 9.81 -17.11
C THR A 315 -3.12 9.29 -15.77
N LEU A 316 -3.66 8.17 -15.27
CA LEU A 316 -3.21 7.58 -14.00
C LEU A 316 -1.72 7.25 -14.05
N LEU A 317 -1.24 6.59 -15.12
CA LEU A 317 0.17 6.24 -15.28
C LEU A 317 1.06 7.50 -15.26
N ARG A 318 0.63 8.59 -15.91
CA ARG A 318 1.33 9.88 -15.81
C ARG A 318 1.38 10.40 -14.37
N GLU A 319 0.25 10.45 -13.68
CA GLU A 319 0.18 10.99 -12.31
C GLU A 319 1.00 10.14 -11.32
N LEU A 320 0.97 8.81 -11.47
CA LEU A 320 1.83 7.90 -10.71
C LEU A 320 3.32 8.14 -11.00
N SER A 321 3.66 8.41 -12.26
CA SER A 321 5.03 8.72 -12.68
C SER A 321 5.53 10.04 -12.08
N ALA A 322 4.71 11.09 -12.13
CA ALA A 322 5.00 12.36 -11.47
C ALA A 322 5.20 12.15 -9.95
N CYS A 323 4.34 11.36 -9.32
CA CYS A 323 4.50 11.00 -7.91
C CYS A 323 5.85 10.33 -7.62
N CYS A 324 6.23 9.33 -8.41
CA CYS A 324 7.52 8.66 -8.23
C CYS A 324 8.71 9.62 -8.40
N GLN A 325 8.63 10.54 -9.36
CA GLN A 325 9.69 11.52 -9.64
C GLN A 325 9.80 12.61 -8.55
N ASP A 326 8.67 13.09 -8.02
CA ASP A 326 8.66 14.02 -6.89
C ASP A 326 9.21 13.35 -5.63
N GLN A 327 8.77 12.12 -5.36
CA GLN A 327 9.24 11.37 -4.21
C GLN A 327 10.72 10.99 -4.33
N SER A 328 11.25 10.76 -5.54
CA SER A 328 12.66 10.43 -5.77
C SER A 328 13.58 11.62 -5.56
N SER A 329 13.09 12.83 -5.83
CA SER A 329 13.81 14.09 -5.65
C SER A 329 13.81 14.58 -4.18
N SER A 330 12.95 14.02 -3.34
CA SER A 330 12.84 14.36 -1.92
C SER A 330 14.03 13.81 -1.11
N THR A 331 14.76 14.71 -0.44
CA THR A 331 15.97 14.42 0.36
C THR A 331 15.67 13.97 1.81
N ARG A 332 14.46 13.49 2.10
CA ARG A 332 14.11 13.07 3.47
C ARG A 332 14.96 11.88 3.89
N ALA A 333 15.85 12.10 4.86
CA ALA A 333 16.74 11.07 5.39
C ALA A 333 15.95 9.92 6.05
N PHE A 334 16.54 8.73 5.98
CA PHE A 334 16.06 7.53 6.65
C PHE A 334 16.51 7.54 8.12
N GLU A 335 15.55 7.46 9.05
CA GLU A 335 15.84 7.58 10.48
C GLU A 335 16.13 6.21 11.13
N PHE A 336 17.38 5.96 11.49
CA PHE A 336 17.80 4.77 12.24
C PHE A 336 17.64 4.90 13.76
N ALA A 337 17.57 6.14 14.24
CA ALA A 337 17.42 6.45 15.65
C ALA A 337 15.95 6.51 16.05
N LYS A 338 15.66 6.16 17.31
CA LYS A 338 14.35 6.39 17.91
C LYS A 338 14.11 7.89 17.95
N ALA A 339 12.96 8.35 17.46
CA ALA A 339 12.51 9.71 17.75
C ALA A 339 12.52 9.91 19.29
N LYS A 340 13.38 10.81 19.78
CA LYS A 340 13.22 11.36 21.12
C LYS A 340 11.88 12.09 21.08
N THR A 341 10.96 11.80 22.02
CA THR A 341 9.61 12.43 22.17
C THR A 341 8.54 11.76 21.26
N LEU A 342 7.41 11.15 21.68
CA LEU A 342 6.65 11.06 22.93
C LEU A 342 6.04 9.65 23.09
N ILE A 343 6.14 9.10 24.31
CA ILE A 343 5.21 8.10 24.87
C ILE A 343 3.92 8.86 25.25
N VAL A 344 3.25 9.49 24.29
CA VAL A 344 1.93 10.12 24.47
C VAL A 344 1.31 10.19 23.07
N CYS A 345 0.58 9.14 22.69
CA CYS A 345 -0.40 9.17 21.58
C CYS A 345 -1.24 7.88 21.48
N VAL A 346 -1.27 7.04 22.52
CA VAL A 346 -2.15 5.85 22.55
C VAL A 346 -3.43 6.10 23.36
N LEU A 347 -3.55 7.21 24.09
CA LEU A 347 -4.74 7.51 24.90
C LEU A 347 -5.69 8.58 24.30
N ASP A 348 -5.26 9.42 23.36
CA ASP A 348 -6.10 10.54 22.86
C ASP A 348 -6.91 10.26 21.58
N ARG A 349 -6.97 9.01 21.10
CA ARG A 349 -7.93 8.62 20.03
C ARG A 349 -9.01 7.65 20.47
N ALA A 350 -9.06 7.27 21.75
CA ALA A 350 -10.17 6.52 22.32
C ALA A 350 -11.36 7.42 22.70
N ALA A 351 -11.19 8.75 22.75
CA ALA A 351 -12.21 9.69 23.21
C ALA A 351 -13.05 10.36 22.09
N SER A 352 -12.83 10.03 20.81
CA SER A 352 -13.58 10.64 19.69
C SER A 352 -14.66 9.74 19.07
N PHE A 353 -14.95 8.58 19.68
CA PHE A 353 -16.01 7.68 19.22
C PHE A 353 -16.86 7.25 20.41
N VAL A 354 -17.67 8.19 20.91
CA VAL A 354 -18.98 7.92 21.52
C VAL A 354 -20.03 8.26 20.48
#